data_AF-A0AAU4K646-F1
#
_entry.id   AF-A0AAU4K646-F1
#
_cell.length_a   1.000
_cell.length_b   1.000
_cell.length_c   1.000
_cell.angle_alpha   90.00
_cell.angle_beta   90.00
_cell.angle_gamma   90.00
#
_symmetry.space_group_name_H-M   'P 1'
#
loop_
_entity.id
_entity.type
_entity.pdbx_description
1 polymer ?
#
loop_
_entity_poly.entity_id
_entity_poly.type
_entity_poly.pdbx_seq_one_letter_code
_entity_poly.pdbx_strand_id
1 'polypeptide(L)'
;MCGRYAVTTDPALLAAELDAIDEVTPHRPDPGDSDPGDSDAVDPDTARSRSVPGVNYNVAPTTTVMTVVRRHGHDDPDGEDSSGDPALRVRAMRWGLVPAWTKDLANSPLLFNARAESVAEKASFKTSLKGRRCLVPMDGWYEWRKGTGPDGKPSKTPYFMSPVDGTRLFMAGLWTTWRPKDADRDAPPLMSCTIITTDAVGPLRDIHDRMPLVMPSDHWDAWLDPDNPPPPALLAPPSAQLVDAIDRREVAPLVNRVANNGPELLDPVDSSAQDLPEQGTLL
;
A
#
# COMPACT_ATOMS: atom_id res chain seq x y z
N MET A 1 -4.41 -4.55 12.02
CA MET A 1 -3.29 -4.53 11.07
C MET A 1 -3.89 -4.13 9.75
N CYS A 2 -3.40 -3.05 9.13
CA CYS A 2 -3.94 -2.53 7.89
C CYS A 2 -3.84 -3.58 6.76
N GLY A 3 -4.97 -4.15 6.36
CA GLY A 3 -5.04 -5.22 5.35
C GLY A 3 -5.97 -4.88 4.19
N ARG A 4 -6.48 -3.65 4.13
CA ARG A 4 -7.29 -3.15 3.04
C ARG A 4 -7.21 -1.64 2.98
N TYR A 5 -7.16 -1.07 1.77
CA TYR A 5 -7.23 0.37 1.59
C TYR A 5 -7.87 0.73 0.25
N ALA A 6 -8.18 2.01 0.07
CA ALA A 6 -8.68 2.55 -1.19
C ALA A 6 -7.69 3.55 -1.78
N VAL A 7 -7.59 3.55 -3.10
CA VAL A 7 -6.82 4.52 -3.86
C VAL A 7 -7.49 4.77 -5.21
N THR A 8 -7.87 6.02 -5.47
CA THR A 8 -8.63 6.42 -6.66
C THR A 8 -7.83 7.30 -7.61
N THR A 9 -6.59 7.59 -7.26
CA THR A 9 -5.69 8.39 -8.10
C THR A 9 -5.06 7.54 -9.20
N ASP A 10 -4.98 8.12 -10.38
CA ASP A 10 -4.23 7.59 -11.52
C ASP A 10 -2.71 7.79 -11.32
N PRO A 11 -1.86 6.78 -11.59
CA PRO A 11 -0.41 6.88 -11.40
C PRO A 11 0.25 8.04 -12.16
N ALA A 12 -0.19 8.35 -13.39
CA ALA A 12 0.39 9.42 -14.19
C ALA A 12 0.02 10.80 -13.61
N LEU A 13 -1.22 10.96 -13.11
CA LEU A 13 -1.63 12.16 -12.38
C LEU A 13 -0.82 12.35 -11.10
N LEU A 14 -0.59 11.28 -10.33
CA LEU A 14 0.26 11.34 -9.14
C LEU A 14 1.71 11.70 -9.51
N ALA A 15 2.24 11.13 -10.59
CA ALA A 15 3.59 11.43 -11.05
C ALA A 15 3.73 12.91 -11.41
N ALA A 16 2.77 13.47 -12.15
CA ALA A 16 2.73 14.89 -12.48
C ALA A 16 2.58 15.79 -11.24
N GLU A 17 1.73 15.40 -10.27
CA GLU A 17 1.54 16.12 -9.00
C GLU A 17 2.85 16.23 -8.19
N LEU A 18 3.66 15.16 -8.22
CA LEU A 18 4.90 15.07 -7.44
C LEU A 18 6.17 15.46 -8.21
N ASP A 19 6.07 15.89 -9.48
CA ASP A 19 7.21 16.05 -10.38
C ASP A 19 8.12 14.79 -10.39
N ALA A 20 7.47 13.62 -10.47
CA ALA A 20 8.10 12.31 -10.42
C ALA A 20 8.10 11.64 -11.80
N ILE A 21 9.06 10.76 -12.02
CA ILE A 21 9.09 9.89 -13.20
C ILE A 21 7.99 8.82 -13.06
N ASP A 22 7.10 8.74 -14.05
CA ASP A 22 6.11 7.66 -14.13
C ASP A 22 6.75 6.40 -14.71
N GLU A 23 6.91 5.36 -13.87
CA GLU A 23 7.36 4.02 -14.28
C GLU A 23 6.22 2.99 -14.20
N VAL A 24 4.99 3.43 -13.93
CA VAL A 24 3.81 2.56 -13.86
C VAL A 24 3.13 2.48 -15.20
N THR A 25 2.93 3.63 -15.85
CA THR A 25 2.24 3.69 -17.13
C THR A 25 3.22 3.30 -18.25
N PRO A 26 2.91 2.28 -19.08
CA PRO A 26 3.77 1.92 -20.19
C PRO A 26 3.97 3.14 -21.11
N HIS A 27 5.22 3.47 -21.43
CA HIS A 27 5.50 4.46 -22.46
C HIS A 27 4.98 3.89 -23.79
N ARG A 28 4.00 4.55 -24.42
CA ARG A 28 3.55 4.16 -25.76
C ARG A 28 4.74 4.42 -26.70
N PRO A 29 5.26 3.41 -27.42
CA PRO A 29 6.31 3.67 -28.40
C PRO A 29 5.79 4.66 -29.43
N ASP A 30 6.70 5.53 -29.90
CA ASP A 30 6.42 6.43 -31.02
C ASP A 30 5.93 5.59 -32.22
N PRO A 31 4.97 6.05 -33.04
CA PRO A 31 4.38 5.25 -34.12
C PRO A 31 5.36 4.75 -35.20
N GLY A 32 6.66 5.03 -35.09
CA GLY A 32 7.70 4.66 -36.05
C GLY A 32 8.48 3.39 -35.74
N ASP A 33 8.33 2.77 -34.55
CA ASP A 33 9.27 1.73 -34.06
C ASP A 33 8.66 0.36 -33.76
N SER A 34 7.52 0.01 -34.37
CA SER A 34 6.95 -1.35 -34.22
C SER A 34 7.53 -2.34 -35.23
N ASP A 35 8.40 -3.24 -34.76
CA ASP A 35 8.76 -4.49 -35.43
C ASP A 35 7.63 -5.52 -35.24
N PRO A 36 6.99 -6.06 -36.31
CA PRO A 36 5.82 -6.91 -36.19
C PRO A 36 6.25 -8.37 -36.00
N GLY A 37 6.68 -8.74 -34.79
CA GLY A 37 7.31 -10.05 -34.63
C GLY A 37 7.40 -10.64 -33.23
N ASP A 38 6.54 -10.30 -32.28
CA ASP A 38 6.55 -11.00 -31.00
C ASP A 38 5.15 -11.27 -30.44
N SER A 39 4.71 -12.51 -30.56
CA SER A 39 3.48 -13.03 -29.97
C SER A 39 3.83 -14.15 -29.01
N ASP A 40 4.48 -13.81 -27.90
CA ASP A 40 4.77 -14.78 -26.85
C ASP A 40 3.58 -14.95 -25.90
N ALA A 41 3.12 -16.20 -25.84
CA ALA A 41 2.07 -16.66 -24.94
C ALA A 41 2.55 -16.57 -23.48
N VAL A 42 1.91 -15.70 -22.71
CA VAL A 42 2.20 -15.47 -21.29
C VAL A 42 1.56 -16.57 -20.43
N ASP A 43 2.36 -17.18 -19.54
CA ASP A 43 1.92 -18.13 -18.51
C ASP A 43 0.74 -17.54 -17.69
N PRO A 44 -0.40 -18.24 -17.55
CA PRO A 44 -1.58 -17.75 -16.85
C PRO A 44 -1.36 -17.39 -15.37
N ASP A 45 -0.30 -17.88 -14.71
CA ASP A 45 0.05 -17.48 -13.34
C ASP A 45 0.88 -16.18 -13.28
N THR A 46 1.61 -15.87 -14.37
CA THR A 46 2.28 -14.55 -14.54
C THR A 46 1.34 -13.46 -15.06
N ALA A 47 0.23 -13.84 -15.70
CA ALA A 47 -0.78 -12.91 -16.23
C ALA A 47 -1.54 -12.15 -15.12
N ARG A 48 -1.62 -12.70 -13.89
CA ARG A 48 -2.23 -12.02 -12.73
C ARG A 48 -1.37 -10.90 -12.14
N SER A 49 -0.10 -10.81 -12.54
CA SER A 49 0.92 -9.89 -11.98
C SER A 49 0.96 -8.53 -12.70
N ARG A 50 0.34 -8.40 -13.88
CA ARG A 50 0.46 -7.20 -14.75
C ARG A 50 -0.75 -6.26 -14.69
N SER A 51 -1.57 -6.29 -13.64
CA SER A 51 -2.57 -5.22 -13.48
C SER A 51 -1.83 -3.93 -13.14
N VAL A 52 -1.83 -2.97 -14.07
CA VAL A 52 -1.34 -1.61 -13.80
C VAL A 52 -2.14 -1.07 -12.62
N PRO A 53 -1.49 -0.66 -11.51
CA PRO A 53 -2.21 -0.10 -10.38
C PRO A 53 -2.95 1.17 -10.82
N GLY A 54 -4.12 1.39 -10.27
CA GLY A 54 -5.00 2.52 -10.59
C GLY A 54 -6.17 2.55 -9.62
N VAL A 55 -7.31 3.08 -10.06
CA VAL A 55 -8.53 3.17 -9.25
C VAL A 55 -8.91 1.81 -8.66
N ASN A 56 -8.87 1.71 -7.34
CA ASN A 56 -9.21 0.52 -6.59
C ASN A 56 -9.72 0.92 -5.20
N TYR A 57 -11.00 0.68 -4.96
CA TYR A 57 -11.70 0.98 -3.72
C TYR A 57 -11.49 -0.10 -2.66
N ASN A 58 -10.84 -1.23 -2.99
CA ASN A 58 -10.73 -2.39 -2.11
C ASN A 58 -9.39 -3.13 -2.27
N VAL A 59 -8.27 -2.39 -2.25
CA VAL A 59 -6.93 -2.94 -2.44
C VAL A 59 -6.61 -3.95 -1.34
N ALA A 60 -6.26 -5.18 -1.73
CA ALA A 60 -5.90 -6.26 -0.83
C ALA A 60 -4.41 -6.62 -0.96
N PRO A 61 -3.82 -7.31 0.04
CA PRO A 61 -2.49 -7.88 -0.08
C PRO A 61 -2.38 -8.77 -1.32
N THR A 62 -1.15 -8.88 -1.84
CA THR A 62 -0.73 -9.52 -3.09
C THR A 62 -1.08 -8.78 -4.38
N THR A 63 -1.97 -7.79 -4.34
CA THR A 63 -2.22 -6.89 -5.47
C THR A 63 -0.97 -6.06 -5.80
N THR A 64 -0.76 -5.76 -7.08
CA THR A 64 0.22 -4.77 -7.52
C THR A 64 -0.32 -3.36 -7.21
N VAL A 65 0.44 -2.59 -6.44
CA VAL A 65 0.05 -1.27 -5.94
C VAL A 65 1.03 -0.21 -6.42
N MET A 66 0.57 1.03 -6.55
CA MET A 66 1.47 2.14 -6.82
C MET A 66 2.18 2.58 -5.54
N THR A 67 3.43 3.01 -5.70
CA THR A 67 4.31 3.48 -4.63
C THR A 67 5.14 4.64 -5.13
N VAL A 68 5.59 5.50 -4.23
CA VAL A 68 6.53 6.59 -4.54
C VAL A 68 7.88 6.25 -3.90
N VAL A 69 8.96 6.35 -4.68
CA VAL A 69 10.33 6.16 -4.22
C VAL A 69 11.20 7.31 -4.70
N ARG A 70 12.36 7.53 -4.06
CA ARG A 70 13.43 8.37 -4.59
C ARG A 70 14.64 7.50 -4.91
N ARG A 71 15.17 7.57 -6.13
CA ARG A 71 16.23 6.67 -6.63
C ARG A 71 17.11 7.33 -7.69
N HIS A 72 18.39 6.96 -7.71
CA HIS A 72 19.35 7.41 -8.72
C HIS A 72 18.99 6.87 -10.12
N GLY A 73 19.45 7.56 -11.16
CA GLY A 73 19.17 7.27 -12.57
C GLY A 73 19.54 5.86 -13.05
N HIS A 74 20.60 5.29 -12.47
CA HIS A 74 21.25 4.06 -12.94
C HIS A 74 21.29 2.99 -11.84
N ASP A 75 20.16 2.76 -11.15
CA ASP A 75 20.01 1.63 -10.24
C ASP A 75 19.90 0.30 -11.01
N ASP A 76 20.99 -0.04 -11.70
CA ASP A 76 21.30 -1.36 -12.20
C ASP A 76 21.40 -2.31 -10.99
N PRO A 77 20.73 -3.48 -11.01
CA PRO A 77 20.82 -4.47 -9.94
C PRO A 77 22.25 -4.90 -9.57
N ASP A 78 23.26 -4.60 -10.39
CA ASP A 78 24.67 -5.00 -10.17
C ASP A 78 25.61 -3.88 -9.67
N GLY A 79 25.11 -2.67 -9.40
CA GLY A 79 25.70 -1.76 -8.41
C GLY A 79 27.06 -1.11 -8.70
N GLU A 80 27.39 -0.78 -9.95
CA GLU A 80 28.49 0.15 -10.28
C GLU A 80 27.93 1.40 -10.98
N ASP A 81 28.21 2.57 -10.41
CA ASP A 81 27.81 3.94 -10.82
C ASP A 81 26.40 4.47 -10.45
N SER A 82 26.26 4.97 -9.22
CA SER A 82 25.15 5.83 -8.75
C SER A 82 25.39 7.33 -8.98
N SER A 83 25.88 7.73 -10.15
CA SER A 83 26.46 9.07 -10.38
C SER A 83 25.48 10.20 -10.72
N GLY A 84 24.16 9.98 -10.70
CA GLY A 84 23.14 10.99 -11.02
C GLY A 84 22.29 11.37 -9.82
N ASP A 85 21.77 12.60 -9.78
CA ASP A 85 20.89 13.06 -8.69
C ASP A 85 19.65 12.16 -8.56
N PRO A 86 19.24 11.79 -7.33
CA PRO A 86 18.12 10.89 -7.15
C PRO A 86 16.79 11.61 -7.41
N ALA A 87 15.95 11.03 -8.27
CA ALA A 87 14.65 11.57 -8.65
C ALA A 87 13.51 10.81 -7.96
N LEU A 88 12.37 11.48 -7.76
CA LEU A 88 11.12 10.82 -7.38
C LEU A 88 10.61 9.97 -8.55
N ARG A 89 10.07 8.81 -8.22
CA ARG A 89 9.55 7.83 -9.18
C ARG A 89 8.28 7.19 -8.63
N VAL A 90 7.25 7.12 -9.47
CA VAL A 90 6.03 6.35 -9.18
C VAL A 90 6.22 4.95 -9.77
N ARG A 91 6.10 3.92 -8.94
CA ARG A 91 6.39 2.51 -9.30
C ARG A 91 5.27 1.56 -8.92
N ALA A 92 5.09 0.53 -9.74
CA ALA A 92 4.19 -0.59 -9.48
C ALA A 92 4.95 -1.67 -8.70
N MET A 93 4.44 -2.05 -7.52
CA MET A 93 5.05 -3.08 -6.67
C MET A 93 4.00 -4.01 -6.10
N ARG A 94 4.30 -5.31 -5.97
CA ARG A 94 3.42 -6.25 -5.26
C ARG A 94 3.34 -5.87 -3.77
N TRP A 95 2.13 -5.68 -3.23
CA TRP A 95 1.94 -5.49 -1.79
C TRP A 95 2.06 -6.82 -1.04
N GLY A 96 3.15 -6.98 -0.30
CA GLY A 96 3.59 -8.24 0.30
C GLY A 96 5.06 -8.43 -0.03
N LEU A 97 5.92 -7.97 0.85
CA LEU A 97 7.35 -7.93 0.61
C LEU A 97 7.93 -9.35 0.51
N VAL A 98 8.78 -9.57 -0.49
CA VAL A 98 9.49 -10.83 -0.74
C VAL A 98 10.96 -10.61 -0.47
N PRO A 99 11.51 -11.07 0.66
CA PRO A 99 12.93 -10.90 0.95
C PRO A 99 13.81 -11.44 -0.17
N ALA A 100 14.92 -10.77 -0.48
CA ALA A 100 15.80 -11.15 -1.59
C ALA A 100 16.35 -12.59 -1.48
N TRP A 101 16.42 -13.17 -0.27
CA TRP A 101 16.88 -14.53 0.01
C TRP A 101 15.78 -15.60 -0.06
N THR A 102 14.53 -15.23 -0.35
CA THR A 102 13.42 -16.17 -0.48
C THR A 102 13.72 -17.21 -1.56
N LYS A 103 13.55 -18.50 -1.23
CA LYS A 103 13.74 -19.60 -2.17
C LYS A 103 12.46 -19.97 -2.91
N ASP A 104 11.34 -19.92 -2.18
CA ASP A 104 10.02 -20.34 -2.66
C ASP A 104 9.00 -19.27 -2.25
N LEU A 105 8.49 -18.55 -3.25
CA LEU A 105 7.51 -17.48 -3.04
C LEU A 105 6.16 -18.02 -2.57
N ALA A 106 5.70 -19.16 -3.11
CA ALA A 106 4.37 -19.70 -2.84
C ALA A 106 4.21 -20.11 -1.37
N ASN A 107 5.28 -20.61 -0.76
CA ASN A 107 5.31 -21.06 0.63
C ASN A 107 5.90 -20.04 1.62
N SER A 108 6.22 -18.83 1.16
CA SER A 108 6.78 -17.78 2.02
C SER A 108 5.71 -17.04 2.83
N PRO A 109 6.02 -16.57 4.05
CA PRO A 109 5.11 -15.71 4.80
C PRO A 109 4.72 -14.45 4.02
N LEU A 110 3.45 -14.06 4.10
CA LEU A 110 2.98 -12.82 3.47
C LEU A 110 3.36 -11.60 4.31
N LEU A 111 4.44 -10.92 3.93
CA LEU A 111 4.98 -9.76 4.65
C LEU A 111 4.36 -8.44 4.15
N PHE A 112 3.04 -8.32 4.18
CA PHE A 112 2.33 -7.11 3.73
C PHE A 112 2.37 -5.95 4.74
N ASN A 113 2.65 -6.24 6.02
CA ASN A 113 2.95 -5.22 7.03
C ASN A 113 4.30 -5.48 7.72
N ALA A 114 4.96 -4.39 8.12
CA ALA A 114 6.12 -4.38 9.02
C ALA A 114 5.78 -3.58 10.28
N ARG A 115 6.29 -3.98 11.44
CA ARG A 115 6.06 -3.27 12.71
C ARG A 115 7.19 -2.28 12.95
N ALA A 116 6.87 -0.99 13.11
CA ALA A 116 7.84 0.08 13.31
C ALA A 116 8.81 -0.21 14.47
N GLU A 117 8.33 -0.87 15.51
CA GLU A 117 9.09 -1.20 16.73
C GLU A 117 10.21 -2.23 16.49
N SER A 118 10.12 -3.04 15.42
CA SER A 118 11.06 -4.14 15.15
C SER A 118 11.63 -4.12 13.73
N VAL A 119 11.28 -3.11 12.93
CA VAL A 119 11.63 -3.05 11.50
C VAL A 119 13.14 -2.92 11.27
N ALA A 120 13.85 -2.28 12.20
CA ALA A 120 15.30 -2.12 12.16
C ALA A 120 16.08 -3.41 12.51
N GLU A 121 15.42 -4.38 13.13
CA GLU A 121 16.06 -5.59 13.67
C GLU A 121 15.80 -6.81 12.79
N LYS A 122 14.60 -6.89 12.21
CA LYS A 122 14.14 -8.05 11.43
C LYS A 122 14.89 -8.19 10.11
N ALA A 123 15.41 -9.38 9.86
CA ALA A 123 16.18 -9.71 8.65
C ALA A 123 15.42 -9.40 7.33
N SER A 124 14.10 -9.56 7.33
CA SER A 124 13.26 -9.25 6.16
C SER A 124 13.18 -7.76 5.81
N PHE A 125 13.50 -6.87 6.75
CA PHE A 125 13.21 -5.43 6.62
C PHE A 125 14.43 -4.52 6.84
N LYS A 126 15.36 -4.91 7.72
CA LYS A 126 16.47 -4.06 8.16
C LYS A 126 17.37 -3.55 7.04
N THR A 127 17.53 -4.34 5.97
CA THR A 127 18.31 -3.93 4.79
C THR A 127 17.53 -2.90 3.96
N SER A 128 16.25 -3.15 3.71
CA SER A 128 15.39 -2.20 2.98
C SER A 128 15.23 -0.88 3.72
N LEU A 129 15.18 -0.89 5.06
CA LEU A 129 15.10 0.34 5.86
C LEU A 129 16.26 1.30 5.59
N LYS A 130 17.43 0.81 5.19
CA LYS A 130 18.61 1.66 4.96
C LYS A 130 18.55 2.53 3.70
N GLY A 131 17.84 2.10 2.65
CA GLY A 131 17.80 2.85 1.38
C GLY A 131 16.73 2.40 0.36
N ARG A 132 15.86 1.45 0.73
CA ARG A 132 14.72 0.99 -0.08
C ARG A 132 13.41 1.29 0.65
N ARG A 133 13.20 2.57 0.90
CA ARG A 133 11.98 3.11 1.50
C ARG A 133 11.06 3.62 0.39
N CYS A 134 9.76 3.55 0.64
CA CYS A 134 8.74 4.05 -0.26
C CYS A 134 7.63 4.74 0.53
N LEU A 135 6.79 5.50 -0.17
CA LEU A 135 5.49 5.93 0.29
C LEU A 135 4.42 5.13 -0.44
N VAL A 136 3.37 4.73 0.27
CA VAL A 136 2.20 4.07 -0.32
C VAL A 136 1.02 5.06 -0.27
N PRO A 137 0.64 5.66 -1.42
CA PRO A 137 -0.49 6.57 -1.50
C PRO A 137 -1.82 5.82 -1.29
N MET A 138 -2.74 6.44 -0.55
CA MET A 138 -4.12 5.96 -0.35
C MET A 138 -5.06 7.11 -0.03
N ASP A 139 -6.33 6.98 -0.42
CA ASP A 139 -7.39 7.91 -0.01
C ASP A 139 -7.81 7.66 1.44
N GLY A 140 -7.58 6.43 1.90
CA GLY A 140 -7.86 5.97 3.25
C GLY A 140 -7.67 4.46 3.36
N TRP A 141 -7.73 3.93 4.58
CA TRP A 141 -7.62 2.49 4.83
C TRP A 141 -8.85 1.97 5.56
N TYR A 142 -9.12 0.66 5.44
CA TYR A 142 -10.17 0.02 6.20
C TYR A 142 -9.59 -0.72 7.41
N GLU A 143 -10.31 -0.66 8.53
CA GLU A 143 -10.09 -1.53 9.68
C GLU A 143 -11.42 -2.01 10.27
N TRP A 144 -11.35 -3.14 10.98
CA TRP A 144 -12.55 -3.78 11.52
C TRP A 144 -12.58 -3.69 13.04
N ARG A 145 -13.53 -2.91 13.58
CA ARG A 145 -13.79 -2.86 15.01
C ARG A 145 -14.38 -4.19 15.45
N LYS A 146 -13.69 -4.86 16.37
CA LYS A 146 -14.18 -6.09 16.99
C LYS A 146 -15.34 -5.75 17.94
N GLY A 147 -16.37 -6.57 17.92
CA GLY A 147 -17.52 -6.45 18.81
C GLY A 147 -18.19 -7.80 19.05
N THR A 148 -19.39 -7.74 19.61
CA THR A 148 -20.25 -8.89 19.84
C THR A 148 -21.54 -8.70 19.05
N GLY A 149 -21.90 -9.68 18.24
CA GLY A 149 -23.15 -9.68 17.46
C GLY A 149 -24.36 -10.11 18.30
N PRO A 150 -25.57 -10.09 17.70
CA PRO A 150 -26.83 -10.41 18.38
C PRO A 150 -26.84 -11.78 19.07
N ASP A 151 -26.16 -12.77 18.47
CA ASP A 151 -26.06 -14.14 19.00
C ASP A 151 -24.98 -14.31 20.09
N GLY A 152 -24.36 -13.22 20.57
CA GLY A 152 -23.18 -13.30 21.45
C GLY A 152 -21.89 -13.73 20.73
N LYS A 153 -21.92 -13.91 19.41
CA LYS A 153 -20.77 -14.32 18.60
C LYS A 153 -19.86 -13.12 18.29
N PRO A 154 -18.54 -13.33 18.10
CA PRO A 154 -17.65 -12.26 17.65
C PRO A 154 -18.13 -11.65 16.33
N SER A 155 -18.27 -10.33 16.31
CA SER A 155 -18.59 -9.54 15.12
C SER A 155 -17.46 -8.58 14.79
N LYS A 156 -17.47 -8.09 13.55
CA LYS A 156 -16.50 -7.13 13.04
C LYS A 156 -17.22 -6.09 12.20
N THR A 157 -17.20 -4.84 12.63
CA THR A 157 -17.77 -3.70 11.91
C THR A 157 -16.66 -3.00 11.13
N PRO A 158 -16.75 -2.89 9.79
CA PRO A 158 -15.75 -2.18 9.01
C PRO A 158 -15.88 -0.66 9.16
N TYR A 159 -14.74 -0.01 9.31
CA TYR A 159 -14.58 1.44 9.27
C TYR A 159 -13.60 1.79 8.16
N PHE A 160 -13.85 2.92 7.49
CA PHE A 160 -12.92 3.56 6.58
C PHE A 160 -12.34 4.80 7.25
N MET A 161 -11.01 4.86 7.31
CA MET A 161 -10.24 5.96 7.89
C MET A 161 -9.66 6.80 6.77
N SER A 162 -10.02 8.08 6.71
CA SER A 162 -9.62 9.01 5.65
C SER A 162 -9.41 10.41 6.20
N PRO A 163 -8.64 11.29 5.53
CA PRO A 163 -8.49 12.69 5.95
C PRO A 163 -9.83 13.40 5.93
N VAL A 164 -10.06 14.25 6.95
CA VAL A 164 -11.28 15.07 7.05
C VAL A 164 -11.38 16.06 5.89
N ASP A 165 -10.25 16.54 5.38
CA ASP A 165 -10.16 17.51 4.29
C ASP A 165 -10.20 16.86 2.89
N GLY A 166 -10.32 15.53 2.80
CA GLY A 166 -10.33 14.79 1.55
C GLY A 166 -8.99 14.72 0.83
N THR A 167 -7.88 15.13 1.47
CA THR A 167 -6.54 14.98 0.91
C THR A 167 -6.11 13.51 0.84
N ARG A 168 -5.01 13.25 0.11
CA ARG A 168 -4.42 11.91 0.02
C ARG A 168 -3.47 11.66 1.19
N LEU A 169 -3.53 10.46 1.74
CA LEU A 169 -2.56 9.99 2.72
C LEU A 169 -1.41 9.23 2.06
N PHE A 170 -0.24 9.28 2.69
CA PHE A 170 0.94 8.53 2.27
C PHE A 170 1.47 7.73 3.45
N MET A 171 1.52 6.40 3.32
CA MET A 171 2.03 5.53 4.38
C MET A 171 3.50 5.24 4.17
N ALA A 172 4.27 5.23 5.27
CA ALA A 172 5.64 4.74 5.26
C ALA A 172 5.68 3.27 4.84
N GLY A 173 6.48 2.95 3.84
CA GLY A 173 6.66 1.58 3.35
C GLY A 173 8.13 1.26 3.10
N LEU A 174 8.40 -0.04 2.96
CA LEU A 174 9.69 -0.56 2.50
C LEU A 174 9.48 -1.38 1.23
N TRP A 175 10.52 -1.47 0.41
CA TRP A 175 10.48 -2.30 -0.78
C TRP A 175 11.78 -3.09 -1.00
N THR A 176 11.69 -4.07 -1.89
CA THR A 176 12.81 -4.92 -2.30
C THR A 176 12.58 -5.45 -3.71
N THR A 177 13.66 -5.92 -4.32
CA THR A 177 13.64 -6.75 -5.53
C THR A 177 13.90 -8.20 -5.15
N TRP A 178 13.32 -9.13 -5.92
CA TRP A 178 13.56 -10.56 -5.79
C TRP A 178 13.52 -11.23 -7.16
N ARG A 179 14.40 -12.20 -7.39
CA ARG A 179 14.37 -13.08 -8.56
C ARG A 179 14.36 -14.54 -8.09
N PRO A 180 13.54 -15.42 -8.68
CA PRO A 180 13.73 -16.85 -8.55
C PRO A 180 15.15 -17.23 -8.99
N LYS A 181 15.74 -18.23 -8.33
CA LYS A 181 17.12 -18.66 -8.62
C LYS A 181 17.30 -19.14 -10.07
N ASP A 182 16.26 -19.75 -10.61
CA ASP A 182 16.25 -20.35 -11.96
C ASP A 182 15.57 -19.44 -12.99
N ALA A 183 15.29 -18.18 -12.64
CA ALA A 183 14.77 -17.21 -13.60
C ALA A 183 15.84 -16.82 -14.61
N ASP A 184 15.39 -16.46 -15.81
CA ASP A 184 16.25 -15.83 -16.81
C ASP A 184 16.93 -14.59 -16.21
N ARG A 185 18.21 -14.39 -16.52
CA ARG A 185 18.98 -13.23 -16.05
C ARG A 185 18.37 -11.92 -16.54
N ASP A 186 17.80 -11.94 -17.74
CA ASP A 186 17.20 -10.77 -18.38
C ASP A 186 15.75 -10.53 -17.92
N ALA A 187 15.16 -11.48 -17.18
CA ALA A 187 13.83 -11.28 -16.62
C ALA A 187 13.84 -10.14 -15.58
N PRO A 188 12.86 -9.22 -15.65
CA PRO A 188 12.75 -8.16 -14.66
C PRO A 188 12.50 -8.76 -13.27
N PRO A 189 13.11 -8.19 -12.21
CA PRO A 189 12.92 -8.71 -10.87
C PRO A 189 11.49 -8.41 -10.39
N LEU A 190 10.96 -9.25 -9.50
CA LEU A 190 9.74 -8.91 -8.78
C LEU A 190 10.04 -7.79 -7.79
N MET A 191 9.46 -6.62 -8.02
CA MET A 191 9.42 -5.54 -7.04
C MET A 191 8.26 -5.79 -6.07
N SER A 192 8.53 -5.72 -4.78
CA SER A 192 7.51 -5.91 -3.74
C SER A 192 7.71 -4.94 -2.59
N CYS A 193 6.61 -4.58 -1.94
CA CYS A 193 6.59 -3.61 -0.85
C CYS A 193 5.82 -4.11 0.38
N THR A 194 6.00 -3.42 1.49
CA THR A 194 5.28 -3.62 2.75
C THR A 194 4.92 -2.26 3.33
N ILE A 195 3.80 -2.18 4.06
CA ILE A 195 3.39 -0.98 4.79
C ILE A 195 3.90 -1.09 6.22
N ILE A 196 4.53 -0.02 6.74
CA ILE A 196 4.91 0.05 8.14
C ILE A 196 3.67 0.36 8.96
N THR A 197 3.52 -0.34 10.08
CA THR A 197 2.45 -0.17 11.06
C THR A 197 3.05 0.21 12.41
N THR A 198 2.29 0.96 13.18
CA THR A 198 2.62 1.39 14.54
C THR A 198 1.42 1.16 15.45
N ASP A 199 1.56 1.41 16.74
CA ASP A 199 0.43 1.44 17.67
C ASP A 199 -0.57 2.48 17.21
N ALA A 200 -1.86 2.13 17.22
CA ALA A 200 -2.90 3.11 16.97
C ALA A 200 -2.80 4.24 18.01
N VAL A 201 -3.20 5.45 17.64
CA VAL A 201 -3.14 6.63 18.51
C VAL A 201 -4.55 7.17 18.72
N GLY A 202 -4.80 7.69 19.92
CA GLY A 202 -6.06 8.36 20.24
C GLY A 202 -7.30 7.51 19.90
N PRO A 203 -8.34 8.11 19.29
CA PRO A 203 -9.59 7.42 18.96
C PRO A 203 -9.48 6.26 17.96
N LEU A 204 -8.37 6.15 17.20
CA LEU A 204 -8.19 5.02 16.29
C LEU A 204 -8.03 3.68 17.04
N ARG A 205 -7.59 3.74 18.31
CA ARG A 205 -7.48 2.56 19.20
C ARG A 205 -8.81 1.89 19.46
N ASP A 206 -9.91 2.65 19.41
CA ASP A 206 -11.26 2.13 19.62
C ASP A 206 -11.69 1.19 18.49
N ILE A 207 -11.00 1.24 17.35
CA ILE A 207 -11.26 0.37 16.19
C ILE A 207 -10.23 -0.76 16.11
N HIS A 208 -8.94 -0.45 16.19
CA HIS A 208 -7.88 -1.46 16.17
C HIS A 208 -6.66 -0.97 16.97
N ASP A 209 -5.91 -1.89 17.59
CA ASP A 209 -4.68 -1.58 18.34
C ASP A 209 -3.51 -1.11 17.46
N ARG A 210 -3.64 -1.16 16.13
CA ARG A 210 -2.58 -0.86 15.16
C ARG A 210 -3.13 0.03 14.05
N MET A 211 -2.29 0.90 13.52
CA MET A 211 -2.58 1.73 12.35
C MET A 211 -1.40 1.69 11.38
N PRO A 212 -1.60 1.96 10.08
CA PRO A 212 -0.48 2.22 9.18
C PRO A 212 0.22 3.51 9.60
N LEU A 213 1.54 3.57 9.41
CA LEU A 213 2.36 4.71 9.79
C LEU A 213 2.22 5.81 8.74
N VAL A 214 1.34 6.78 9.01
CA VAL A 214 1.15 7.97 8.17
C VAL A 214 2.44 8.77 8.13
N MET A 215 2.90 9.13 6.93
CA MET A 215 4.10 9.92 6.70
C MET A 215 3.70 11.30 6.14
N PRO A 216 3.75 12.36 6.95
CA PRO A 216 3.42 13.71 6.48
C PRO A 216 4.46 14.23 5.49
N SER A 217 4.06 15.17 4.63
CA SER A 217 4.85 15.63 3.49
C SER A 217 6.18 16.29 3.88
N ASP A 218 6.24 16.96 5.02
CA ASP A 218 7.46 17.57 5.58
C ASP A 218 8.51 16.54 6.03
N HIS A 219 8.17 15.25 6.06
CA HIS A 219 9.10 14.15 6.38
C HIS A 219 9.52 13.32 5.16
N TRP A 220 8.96 13.59 3.97
CA TRP A 220 9.20 12.77 2.78
C TRP A 220 10.64 12.77 2.33
N ASP A 221 11.34 13.91 2.38
CA ASP A 221 12.74 13.98 1.96
C ASP A 221 13.64 13.08 2.81
N ALA A 222 13.54 13.20 4.13
CA ALA A 222 14.30 12.36 5.06
C ALA A 222 13.87 10.88 4.98
N TRP A 223 12.58 10.62 4.74
CA TRP A 223 12.07 9.26 4.59
C TRP A 223 12.50 8.61 3.27
N LEU A 224 12.58 9.35 2.16
CA LEU A 224 12.88 8.79 0.84
C LEU A 224 14.36 8.84 0.46
N ASP A 225 15.21 9.52 1.23
CA ASP A 225 16.66 9.61 1.01
C ASP A 225 17.31 8.22 0.72
N PRO A 226 17.75 7.93 -0.52
CA PRO A 226 18.30 6.63 -0.85
C PRO A 226 19.68 6.36 -0.24
N ASP A 227 20.39 7.41 0.20
CA ASP A 227 21.79 7.38 0.61
C ASP A 227 21.94 7.29 2.13
N ASN A 228 20.95 7.77 2.87
CA ASN A 228 20.96 7.77 4.33
C ASN A 228 19.80 6.95 4.92
N PRO A 229 20.02 6.28 6.08
CA PRO A 229 18.92 5.69 6.84
C PRO A 229 17.99 6.78 7.38
N PRO A 230 16.69 6.49 7.60
CA PRO A 230 15.77 7.50 8.09
C PRO A 230 16.09 7.84 9.56
N PRO A 231 15.82 9.08 10.00
CA PRO A 231 15.85 9.40 11.42
C PRO A 231 14.95 8.44 12.21
N PRO A 232 15.41 7.86 13.35
CA PRO A 232 14.60 6.91 14.12
C PRO A 232 13.24 7.47 14.58
N ALA A 233 13.16 8.79 14.78
CA ALA A 233 11.93 9.47 15.15
C ALA A 233 10.81 9.31 14.10
N LEU A 234 11.15 9.09 12.82
CA LEU A 234 10.16 8.86 11.76
C LEU A 234 9.46 7.50 11.88
N LEU A 235 9.92 6.61 12.77
CA LEU A 235 9.26 5.34 13.09
C LEU A 235 8.37 5.43 14.34
N ALA A 236 8.30 6.60 15.00
CA ALA A 236 7.40 6.80 16.12
C ALA A 236 5.93 6.85 15.65
N PRO A 237 4.96 6.53 16.53
CA PRO A 237 3.55 6.80 16.24
C PRO A 237 3.32 8.27 15.84
N PRO A 238 2.40 8.57 14.91
CA PRO A 238 2.08 9.95 14.53
C PRO A 238 1.59 10.80 15.70
N SER A 239 1.68 12.12 15.54
CA SER A 239 1.17 13.08 16.53
C SER A 239 -0.35 12.95 16.68
N ALA A 240 -0.87 13.33 17.85
CA ALA A 240 -2.31 13.37 18.10
C ALA A 240 -3.01 14.32 17.11
N GLN A 241 -2.38 15.45 16.77
CA GLN A 241 -2.91 16.42 15.82
C GLN A 241 -3.11 15.84 14.43
N LEU A 242 -2.17 15.03 13.94
CA LEU A 242 -2.32 14.34 12.65
C LEU A 242 -3.50 13.35 12.71
N VAL A 243 -3.63 12.64 13.83
CA VAL A 243 -4.67 11.62 14.02
C VAL A 243 -6.06 12.25 14.17
N ASP A 244 -6.17 13.42 14.79
CA ASP A 244 -7.41 14.18 14.90
C ASP A 244 -7.93 14.65 13.53
N ALA A 245 -7.07 14.77 12.53
CA ALA A 245 -7.42 15.07 11.15
C ALA A 245 -7.87 13.83 10.33
N ILE A 246 -7.98 12.66 10.98
CA ILE A 246 -8.44 11.41 10.34
C ILE A 246 -9.85 11.08 10.84
N ASP A 247 -10.80 11.13 9.91
CA ASP A 247 -12.17 10.69 10.13
C ASP A 247 -12.25 9.16 10.25
N ARG A 248 -13.28 8.67 10.96
CA ARG A 248 -13.57 7.24 11.15
C ARG A 248 -15.01 6.98 10.76
N ARG A 249 -15.22 6.57 9.53
CA ARG A 249 -16.55 6.35 8.96
C ARG A 249 -16.92 4.89 9.01
N GLU A 250 -18.05 4.54 9.61
CA GLU A 250 -18.59 3.19 9.48
C GLU A 250 -19.09 2.97 8.05
N VAL A 251 -18.67 1.86 7.42
CA VAL A 251 -19.03 1.53 6.03
C VAL A 251 -19.76 0.20 5.96
N ALA A 252 -20.41 -0.08 4.83
CA ALA A 252 -21.15 -1.32 4.64
C ALA A 252 -20.21 -2.56 4.69
N PRO A 253 -20.69 -3.73 5.15
CA PRO A 253 -19.92 -4.98 5.14
C PRO A 253 -19.60 -5.50 3.74
N LEU A 254 -20.04 -4.82 2.68
CA LEU A 254 -19.72 -5.12 1.29
C LEU A 254 -18.21 -5.19 1.06
N VAL A 255 -17.41 -4.38 1.76
CA VAL A 255 -15.93 -4.39 1.67
C VAL A 255 -15.30 -5.72 2.07
N ASN A 256 -15.98 -6.54 2.88
CA ASN A 256 -15.45 -7.83 3.36
C ASN A 256 -15.04 -8.76 2.20
N ARG A 257 -15.79 -8.72 1.10
CA ARG A 257 -15.48 -9.48 -0.11
C ARG A 257 -14.55 -8.66 -1.01
N VAL A 258 -13.30 -9.12 -1.15
CA VAL A 258 -12.24 -8.47 -1.96
C VAL A 258 -12.66 -8.26 -3.42
N ALA A 259 -13.54 -9.10 -3.96
CA ALA A 259 -14.03 -8.96 -5.33
C ALA A 259 -14.93 -7.73 -5.56
N ASN A 260 -15.46 -7.12 -4.50
CA ASN A 260 -16.22 -5.88 -4.61
C ASN A 260 -15.22 -4.72 -4.70
N ASN A 261 -15.39 -3.84 -5.68
CA ASN A 261 -14.42 -2.77 -5.97
C ASN A 261 -15.10 -1.52 -6.55
N GLY A 262 -16.29 -1.17 -6.07
CA GLY A 262 -17.02 0.02 -6.48
C GLY A 262 -16.91 1.18 -5.48
N PRO A 263 -17.20 2.42 -5.91
CA PRO A 263 -17.17 3.61 -5.04
C PRO A 263 -18.09 3.51 -3.83
N GLU A 264 -19.17 2.73 -3.93
CA GLU A 264 -20.14 2.49 -2.85
C GLU A 264 -19.52 1.85 -1.59
N LEU A 265 -18.29 1.31 -1.70
CA LEU A 265 -17.54 0.80 -0.55
C LEU A 265 -17.09 1.90 0.42
N LEU A 266 -17.03 3.14 -0.06
CA LEU A 266 -16.67 4.29 0.75
C LEU A 266 -17.91 4.93 1.41
N ASP A 267 -19.12 4.57 0.99
CA ASP A 267 -20.32 5.23 1.48
C ASP A 267 -20.54 4.93 2.98
N PRO A 268 -20.90 5.95 3.78
CA PRO A 268 -21.26 5.74 5.17
C PRO A 268 -22.49 4.83 5.26
N VAL A 269 -22.56 4.01 6.31
CA VAL A 269 -23.82 3.36 6.65
C VAL A 269 -24.82 4.43 7.08
N ASP A 270 -26.01 4.45 6.46
CA ASP A 270 -27.10 5.33 6.88
C ASP A 270 -27.45 5.07 8.35
N SER A 271 -27.15 6.03 9.21
CA SER A 271 -27.49 5.97 10.64
C SER A 271 -29.01 6.04 10.89
N SER A 272 -29.81 6.41 9.88
CA SER A 272 -31.27 6.57 9.98
C SER A 272 -32.08 5.27 9.89
N ALA A 273 -31.44 4.12 9.63
CA ALA A 273 -32.12 2.82 9.56
C ALA A 273 -32.11 2.01 10.87
N GLN A 274 -31.41 2.48 11.91
CA GLN A 274 -31.28 1.77 13.20
C GLN A 274 -32.36 2.14 14.23
N ASP A 275 -33.21 3.15 13.96
CA ASP A 275 -34.20 3.69 14.92
C ASP A 275 -35.68 3.44 14.55
N LEU A 276 -35.98 2.48 13.66
CA LEU A 276 -37.36 2.03 13.49
C LEU A 276 -37.68 0.95 14.52
N PRO A 277 -38.49 1.23 15.56
CA PRO A 277 -38.98 0.15 16.42
C PRO A 277 -39.78 -0.83 15.57
N GLU A 278 -39.45 -2.13 15.69
CA GLU A 278 -40.31 -3.20 15.20
C GLU A 278 -41.72 -2.95 15.76
N GLN A 279 -42.62 -2.49 14.91
CA GLN A 279 -44.03 -2.46 15.26
C GLN A 279 -44.45 -3.92 15.40
N GLY A 280 -44.62 -4.35 16.65
CA GLY A 280 -45.16 -5.64 16.99
C GLY A 280 -46.49 -5.83 16.28
N THR A 281 -46.55 -6.82 15.40
CA THR A 281 -47.78 -7.32 14.81
C THR A 281 -48.62 -7.91 15.94
N LEU A 282 -49.60 -7.13 16.43
CA LEU A 282 -50.75 -7.66 17.15
C LEU A 282 -51.71 -8.26 16.13
N LEU A 283 -51.79 -9.58 16.07
CA LEU A 283 -53.00 -10.34 15.76
C LEU A 283 -52.99 -11.67 16.52
#